data_AF-A0A524RVU0-F1
#
_entry.id   AF-A0A524RVU0-F1
#
_cell.length_a   1.000
_cell.length_b   1.000
_cell.length_c   1.000
_cell.angle_alpha   90.00
_cell.angle_beta   90.00
_cell.angle_gamma   90.00
#
_symmetry.space_group_name_H-M   'P 1'
#
loop_
_entity.id
_entity.type
_entity.pdbx_description
1 polymer ?
#
loop_
_entity_poly.entity_id
_entity_poly.type
_entity_poly.pdbx_seq_one_letter_code
_entity_poly.pdbx_strand_id
1 'polypeptide(L)'
;MAVQVLIPTPLQKFTANEACVALEAGDVNALIEGLEGRFPGLKARLCDDTGKLRRFLNIYVNSEDIRFLDNQTTALRDGDEVSIVPAVAGG
;
A
#
# COMPACT_ATOMS: atom_id res chain seq x y z
N MET A 1 -8.56 -5.86 12.96
CA MET A 1 -7.10 -5.65 13.15
C MET A 1 -6.73 -4.40 12.37
N ALA A 2 -6.43 -3.30 13.05
CA ALA A 2 -6.13 -2.04 12.39
C ALA A 2 -4.66 -1.97 12.01
N VAL A 3 -4.40 -1.66 10.73
CA VAL A 3 -3.08 -1.35 10.19
C VAL A 3 -3.05 0.10 9.74
N GLN A 4 -1.90 0.74 9.91
CA GLN A 4 -1.68 2.11 9.48
C GLN A 4 -0.96 2.12 8.15
N VAL A 5 -1.54 2.79 7.14
CA VAL A 5 -0.94 2.93 5.81
C VAL A 5 -0.44 4.35 5.61
N LEU A 6 0.85 4.50 5.32
CA LEU A 6 1.47 5.76 4.93
C LEU A 6 1.36 5.98 3.43
N ILE A 7 0.69 7.06 3.05
CA ILE A 7 0.38 7.42 1.66
C ILE A 7 1.38 8.48 1.18
N PRO A 8 2.17 8.21 0.13
CA PRO A 8 3.16 9.15 -0.38
C PRO A 8 2.45 10.33 -1.06
N THR A 9 3.05 11.51 -1.01
CA THR A 9 2.46 12.77 -1.51
C THR A 9 1.81 12.66 -2.90
N PRO A 10 2.41 11.99 -3.91
CA PRO A 10 1.80 11.88 -5.24
C PRO A 10 0.47 11.12 -5.27
N LEU A 11 0.23 10.25 -4.27
CA LEU A 11 -0.99 9.44 -4.16
C LEU A 11 -2.05 10.07 -3.25
N GLN A 12 -1.71 11.06 -2.43
CA GLN A 12 -2.63 11.66 -1.46
C GLN A 12 -3.86 12.30 -2.10
N LYS A 13 -3.75 12.78 -3.35
CA LYS A 13 -4.92 13.27 -4.12
C LYS A 13 -6.01 12.22 -4.36
N PHE A 14 -5.67 10.94 -4.24
CA PHE A 14 -6.63 9.82 -4.34
C PHE A 14 -7.17 9.41 -2.97
N THR A 15 -6.59 9.87 -1.85
CA THR A 15 -6.98 9.54 -0.48
C THR A 15 -7.60 10.73 0.25
N ALA A 16 -8.30 11.62 -0.45
CA ALA A 16 -8.86 12.86 0.12
C ALA A 16 -7.81 13.75 0.84
N ASN A 17 -6.55 13.67 0.39
CA ASN A 17 -5.37 14.29 1.02
C ASN A 17 -4.98 13.73 2.39
N GLU A 18 -5.46 12.53 2.76
CA GLU A 18 -5.00 11.81 3.94
C GLU A 18 -3.61 11.22 3.69
N ALA A 19 -2.63 11.63 4.52
CA ALA A 19 -1.27 11.10 4.51
C ALA A 19 -1.15 9.75 5.24
N CYS A 20 -2.06 9.47 6.17
CA CYS A 20 -2.14 8.23 6.92
C CYS A 20 -3.57 7.71 6.89
N VAL A 21 -3.75 6.44 6.54
CA VAL A 21 -5.05 5.78 6.50
C VAL A 21 -5.01 4.57 7.41
N ALA A 22 -5.92 4.48 8.38
CA ALA A 22 -6.14 3.27 9.15
C ALA A 22 -7.26 2.43 8.53
N LEU A 23 -7.03 1.13 8.34
CA LEU A 23 -8.05 0.17 7.91
C LEU A 23 -7.73 -1.23 8.44
N GLU A 24 -8.67 -2.17 8.27
CA GLU A 24 -8.43 -3.57 8.59
C GLU A 24 -7.98 -4.37 7.37
N ALA A 25 -6.91 -5.16 7.54
CA ALA A 25 -6.40 -6.05 6.52
C ALA A 25 -5.64 -7.24 7.15
N GLY A 26 -5.77 -8.42 6.54
CA GLY A 26 -5.02 -9.62 6.95
C GLY A 26 -3.69 -9.81 6.22
N ASP A 27 -3.55 -9.21 5.04
CA ASP A 27 -2.35 -9.21 4.21
C ASP A 27 -2.31 -7.96 3.32
N VAL A 28 -1.21 -7.78 2.59
CA VAL A 28 -1.02 -6.63 1.68
C VAL A 28 -2.06 -6.58 0.57
N ASN A 29 -2.54 -7.72 0.06
CA ASN A 29 -3.60 -7.75 -0.95
C ASN A 29 -4.92 -7.22 -0.39
N ALA A 30 -5.35 -7.73 0.76
CA ALA A 30 -6.54 -7.27 1.46
C ALA A 30 -6.44 -5.78 1.80
N LEU A 31 -5.25 -5.28 2.12
CA LEU A 31 -4.99 -3.87 2.34
C LEU A 31 -5.23 -3.03 1.08
N ILE A 32 -4.73 -3.49 -0.07
CA ILE A 32 -4.95 -2.82 -1.36
C ILE A 32 -6.43 -2.82 -1.75
N GLU A 33 -7.14 -3.94 -1.55
CA GLU A 33 -8.59 -4.00 -1.80
C GLU A 33 -9.38 -3.10 -0.84
N GLY A 34 -9.00 -3.04 0.45
CA GLY A 34 -9.61 -2.16 1.42
C GLY A 34 -9.39 -0.68 1.10
N LEU A 35 -8.18 -0.33 0.64
CA LEU A 35 -7.86 1.00 0.14
C LEU A 35 -8.70 1.36 -1.09
N GLU A 36 -8.91 0.44 -2.03
CA GLU A 36 -9.80 0.66 -3.19
C GLU A 36 -11.27 0.86 -2.76
N GLY A 37 -11.75 0.05 -1.81
CA GLY A 37 -13.11 0.17 -1.28
C GLY A 37 -13.36 1.51 -0.60
N ARG A 38 -12.36 2.05 0.12
CA ARG A 38 -12.45 3.37 0.77
C ARG A 38 -12.17 4.52 -0.20
N PHE A 39 -11.26 4.32 -1.15
CA PHE A 39 -10.79 5.33 -2.11
C PHE A 39 -10.78 4.77 -3.54
N PRO A 40 -11.94 4.77 -4.22
CA PRO A 40 -12.05 4.19 -5.55
C PRO A 40 -11.07 4.79 -6.57
N GLY A 41 -10.41 3.91 -7.33
CA GLY A 41 -9.40 4.26 -8.33
C GLY A 41 -7.95 4.29 -7.81
N LEU A 42 -7.73 4.12 -6.50
CA LEU A 42 -6.38 4.05 -5.93
C LEU A 42 -5.65 2.77 -6.36
N LYS A 43 -6.33 1.61 -6.40
CA LYS A 43 -5.73 0.34 -6.82
C LYS A 43 -5.17 0.40 -8.23
N ALA A 44 -5.82 1.12 -9.15
CA ALA A 44 -5.30 1.30 -10.51
C ALA A 44 -3.94 2.05 -10.56
N ARG A 45 -3.62 2.81 -9.50
CA ARG A 45 -2.32 3.47 -9.32
C ARG A 45 -1.28 2.56 -8.69
N LEU A 46 -1.72 1.60 -7.85
CA LEU A 46 -0.85 0.66 -7.14
C LEU A 46 -0.52 -0.59 -7.97
N CYS A 47 -1.51 -1.12 -8.68
CA CYS A 47 -1.45 -2.36 -9.42
C CYS A 47 -1.64 -2.15 -10.94
N ASP A 48 -1.14 -3.10 -11.71
CA ASP A 48 -1.44 -3.25 -13.13
C ASP A 48 -2.78 -3.97 -13.38
N ASP A 49 -3.13 -4.17 -14.65
CA ASP A 49 -4.40 -4.79 -15.06
C ASP A 49 -4.49 -6.28 -14.69
N THR A 50 -3.36 -6.89 -14.30
CA THR A 50 -3.31 -8.28 -13.79
C THR A 50 -3.45 -8.36 -12.27
N GLY A 51 -3.60 -7.21 -11.60
CA GLY A 51 -3.70 -7.10 -10.14
C GLY A 51 -2.34 -7.14 -9.43
N LYS A 52 -1.23 -7.14 -10.16
CA LYS A 52 0.11 -7.16 -9.59
C LYS A 52 0.61 -5.75 -9.28
N LEU A 53 1.38 -5.60 -8.21
CA LEU A 53 2.01 -4.32 -7.88
C LEU A 53 2.90 -3.81 -9.03
N ARG A 54 2.76 -2.52 -9.33
CA ARG A 54 3.58 -1.87 -10.35
C ARG A 54 5.03 -1.80 -9.89
N ARG A 55 5.98 -2.09 -10.79
CA ARG A 55 7.42 -2.19 -10.47
C ARG A 55 8.05 -0.90 -9.94
N PHE A 56 7.42 0.25 -10.20
CA PHE A 56 7.86 1.55 -9.70
C PHE A 56 7.28 1.89 -8.32
N LEU A 57 6.66 0.94 -7.62
CA LEU A 57 6.20 1.10 -6.25
C LEU A 57 6.88 0.06 -5.38
N ASN A 58 7.43 0.52 -4.27
CA ASN A 58 7.90 -0.31 -3.18
C ASN A 58 6.85 -0.27 -2.07
N ILE A 59 6.57 -1.40 -1.46
CA ILE A 59 5.74 -1.48 -0.26
C ILE A 59 6.60 -2.06 0.84
N TYR A 60 6.53 -1.45 2.03
CA TYR A 60 7.21 -1.93 3.22
C TYR A 60 6.21 -2.23 4.32
N VAL A 61 6.43 -3.31 5.05
CA VAL A 61 5.73 -3.61 6.31
C VAL A 61 6.75 -3.44 7.42
N ASN A 62 6.50 -2.53 8.36
CA ASN A 62 7.42 -2.21 9.47
C ASN A 62 8.86 -1.96 9.00
N SER A 63 9.02 -1.17 7.93
CA SER A 63 10.31 -0.85 7.27
C SER A 63 11.00 -1.99 6.51
N GLU A 64 10.38 -3.16 6.39
CA GLU A 64 10.89 -4.28 5.59
C GLU A 64 10.19 -4.37 4.23
N ASP A 65 10.96 -4.40 3.12
CA ASP A 65 10.40 -4.45 1.76
C ASP A 65 9.75 -5.82 1.53
N ILE A 66 8.46 -5.82 1.15
CA ILE A 66 7.67 -7.04 0.97
C ILE A 66 8.24 -7.99 -0.08
N ARG A 67 9.14 -7.53 -0.96
CA ARG A 67 9.83 -8.38 -1.94
C ARG A 67 10.76 -9.40 -1.31
N PHE A 68 11.25 -9.13 -0.10
CA PHE A 68 12.03 -10.07 0.71
C PHE A 68 11.17 -10.91 1.67
N LEU A 69 9.88 -10.57 1.75
CA LEU A 69 8.84 -11.32 2.45
C LEU A 69 7.99 -12.11 1.42
N ASP A 70 6.68 -12.18 1.63
CA ASP A 70 5.74 -12.91 0.77
C ASP A 70 5.04 -11.98 -0.25
N ASN A 71 5.68 -10.88 -0.65
CA ASN A 71 5.11 -9.89 -1.60
C ASN A 71 3.69 -9.44 -1.20
N GLN A 72 2.73 -9.51 -2.13
CA GLN A 72 1.34 -9.12 -1.88
C GLN A 72 0.60 -10.05 -0.91
N THR A 73 1.18 -11.20 -0.58
CA THR A 73 0.65 -12.14 0.42
C THR A 73 1.31 -12.00 1.79
N THR A 74 2.21 -11.02 1.98
CA THR A 74 2.79 -10.71 3.29
C THR A 74 1.67 -10.45 4.30
N ALA A 75 1.63 -11.28 5.33
CA ALA A 75 0.64 -11.19 6.40
C ALA A 75 0.81 -9.89 7.19
N LEU A 76 -0.31 -9.30 7.58
CA LEU A 76 -0.37 -8.09 8.39
C LEU A 76 -1.01 -8.39 9.74
N ARG A 77 -0.51 -7.70 10.77
CA ARG A 77 -0.95 -7.82 12.16
C ARG A 77 -1.49 -6.50 12.66
N ASP A 78 -2.27 -6.58 13.73
CA ASP A 78 -2.77 -5.39 14.42
C ASP A 78 -1.60 -4.50 14.87
N GLY A 79 -1.66 -3.23 14.51
CA GLY A 79 -0.61 -2.25 14.79
C GLY A 79 0.54 -2.20 13.78
N ASP A 80 0.55 -3.05 12.74
CA ASP A 80 1.57 -2.95 11.69
C ASP A 80 1.43 -1.63 10.89
N GLU A 81 2.58 -1.09 10.52
CA GLU A 81 2.68 0.05 9.62
C GLU A 81 3.06 -0.43 8.21
N VAL A 82 2.29 -0.01 7.21
CA VAL A 82 2.56 -0.26 5.80
C VAL A 82 2.88 1.05 5.12
N SER A 83 4.04 1.16 4.47
CA SER A 83 4.40 2.35 3.69
C SER A 83 4.43 2.08 2.20
N ILE A 84 3.84 2.99 1.43
CA ILE A 84 3.88 2.96 -0.04
C ILE A 84 4.91 4.00 -0.48
N VAL A 85 5.97 3.55 -1.14
CA VAL A 85 7.07 4.43 -1.56
C VAL A 85 7.20 4.37 -3.08
N PRO A 86 7.01 5.49 -3.80
CA PRO A 86 7.31 5.57 -5.21
C PRO A 86 8.81 5.35 -5.43
N ALA A 87 9.16 4.49 -6.38
CA ALA A 87 10.53 4.36 -6.86
C ALA A 87 10.90 5.67 -7.56
N VAL A 88 11.69 6.50 -6.88
CA VAL A 88 12.25 7.70 -7.46
C VAL A 88 13.56 7.29 -8.13
N ALA A 89 13.63 7.38 -9.46
CA ALA A 89 14.93 7.42 -10.12
C ALA A 89 15.62 8.70 -9.64
N GLY A 90 16.68 8.56 -8.84
CA GLY A 90 17.49 9.69 -8.41
C GLY A 90 17.94 10.47 -9.64
N GLY A 91 17.60 11.75 -9.67
CA GLY A 91 18.11 12.70 -10.67
C GLY A 91 19.54 13.09 -10.39
#